data_AF-A0ABD8AXR5-F1
#
_entry.id   AF-A0ABD8AXR5-F1
#
_cell.length_a   1.000
_cell.length_b   1.000
_cell.length_c   1.000
_cell.angle_alpha   90.00
_cell.angle_beta   90.00
_cell.angle_gamma   90.00
#
_symmetry.space_group_name_H-M   'P 1'
#
loop_
_entity.id
_entity.type
_entity.pdbx_description
1 polymer ?
#
loop_
_entity_poly.entity_id
_entity_poly.type
_entity_poly.pdbx_seq_one_letter_code
_entity_poly.pdbx_strand_id
1 'polypeptide(L)'
;MAVKYETELYSPVKAFFEQRGFDVKAEVRHCDLVGVRPDQDEPLIVEMKKTFNLSLLLQGMQRLKLSPFVYLAVERNRSKRGAVNQRWSELTALCRQLGLGLLTVTFYKTKAPLIDVLCEPSALIPPTGRNQVARKSGVRRKRLLKEFDERSGDYNTGGSTRRQLVTAYREKALRVASALRTNGEASPANLARQTGVGSAAAILQKNYYGWFERLSRGKYILTIKGVQALTEHAHMLEDNDMIERTINELDVTYSVSGVNKDDLAHIAETAEQYLKNTGHI
;
A
#
# COMPACT_ATOMS: atom_id res chain seq x y z
N MET A 1 -6.42 -20.66 23.91
CA MET A 1 -7.72 -21.12 23.36
C MET A 1 -8.39 -19.89 22.78
N ALA A 2 -9.37 -20.04 21.89
CA ALA A 2 -10.20 -18.93 21.47
C ALA A 2 -11.15 -18.55 22.62
N VAL A 3 -11.38 -17.25 22.83
CA VAL A 3 -12.33 -16.75 23.81
C VAL A 3 -13.76 -17.10 23.40
N LYS A 4 -14.55 -17.68 24.31
CA LYS A 4 -15.96 -18.03 24.06
C LYS A 4 -16.91 -16.89 24.41
N TYR A 5 -16.59 -16.01 25.35
CA TYR A 5 -17.42 -14.86 25.74
C TYR A 5 -16.57 -13.60 25.93
N GLU A 6 -17.10 -12.42 25.56
CA GLU A 6 -16.39 -11.14 25.73
C GLU A 6 -15.99 -10.89 27.19
N THR A 7 -16.80 -11.37 28.13
CA THR A 7 -16.56 -11.30 29.57
C THR A 7 -15.26 -12.00 30.02
N GLU A 8 -14.72 -12.95 29.25
CA GLU A 8 -13.43 -13.58 29.57
C GLU A 8 -12.25 -12.59 29.45
N LEU A 9 -12.40 -11.51 28.68
CA LEU A 9 -11.39 -10.45 28.57
C LEU A 9 -11.34 -9.57 29.82
N TYR A 10 -12.45 -9.42 30.53
CA TYR A 10 -12.56 -8.48 31.65
C TYR A 10 -11.58 -8.81 32.77
N SER A 11 -11.56 -10.07 33.26
CA SER A 11 -10.75 -10.45 34.43
C SER A 11 -9.24 -10.19 34.22
N PRO A 12 -8.63 -10.60 33.10
CA PRO A 12 -7.23 -10.25 32.81
C PRO A 12 -6.96 -8.75 32.73
N VAL A 13 -7.84 -7.99 32.04
CA VAL A 13 -7.65 -6.54 31.84
C VAL A 13 -7.80 -5.79 33.16
N LYS A 14 -8.79 -6.17 33.99
CA LYS A 14 -8.96 -5.66 35.35
C LYS A 14 -7.70 -5.88 36.18
N ALA A 15 -7.22 -7.12 36.27
CA ALA A 15 -6.02 -7.45 37.04
C ALA A 15 -4.78 -6.66 36.56
N PHE A 16 -4.64 -6.46 35.26
CA PHE A 16 -3.54 -5.70 34.67
C PHE A 16 -3.53 -4.23 35.11
N PHE A 17 -4.70 -3.58 35.19
CA PHE A 17 -4.79 -2.19 35.63
C PHE A 17 -4.80 -2.04 37.15
N GLU A 18 -5.39 -2.98 37.91
CA GLU A 18 -5.31 -2.99 39.38
C GLU A 18 -3.85 -3.10 39.86
N GLN A 19 -3.03 -3.93 39.20
CA GLN A 19 -1.59 -4.02 39.48
C GLN A 19 -0.82 -2.72 39.20
N ARG A 20 -1.43 -1.78 38.44
CA ARG A 20 -0.88 -0.45 38.14
C ARG A 20 -1.48 0.64 39.04
N GLY A 21 -2.20 0.25 40.08
CA GLY A 21 -2.76 1.14 41.10
C GLY A 21 -4.13 1.73 40.78
N PHE A 22 -4.82 1.25 39.74
CA PHE A 22 -6.18 1.70 39.44
C PHE A 22 -7.21 0.95 40.31
N ASP A 23 -8.20 1.67 40.85
CA ASP A 23 -9.46 1.07 41.31
C ASP A 23 -10.37 0.88 40.09
N VAL A 24 -10.74 -0.37 39.79
CA VAL A 24 -11.37 -0.76 38.52
C VAL A 24 -12.77 -1.31 38.72
N LYS A 25 -13.74 -0.77 37.97
CA LYS A 25 -15.15 -1.20 37.97
C LYS A 25 -15.63 -1.52 36.55
N ALA A 26 -16.53 -2.50 36.45
CA ALA A 26 -17.19 -2.87 35.19
C ALA A 26 -18.45 -2.03 34.93
N GLU A 27 -18.84 -1.94 33.66
CA GLU A 27 -20.18 -1.49 33.22
C GLU A 27 -20.60 -0.10 33.74
N VAL A 28 -19.64 0.81 33.87
CA VAL A 28 -19.89 2.18 34.33
C VAL A 28 -20.31 3.05 33.14
N ARG A 29 -21.54 3.58 33.15
CA ARG A 29 -22.08 4.40 32.04
C ARG A 29 -21.90 3.76 30.65
N HIS A 30 -22.14 2.46 30.57
CA HIS A 30 -21.97 1.65 29.34
C HIS A 30 -20.52 1.54 28.84
N CYS A 31 -19.52 1.83 29.68
CA CYS A 31 -18.13 1.48 29.40
C CYS A 31 -17.85 0.11 30.02
N ASP A 32 -17.22 -0.78 29.26
CA ASP A 32 -16.96 -2.14 29.75
C ASP A 32 -16.08 -2.15 31.01
N LEU A 33 -15.09 -1.25 31.08
CA LEU A 33 -14.21 -1.08 32.23
C LEU A 33 -13.81 0.38 32.42
N VAL A 34 -13.90 0.86 33.66
CA VAL A 34 -13.42 2.18 34.08
C VAL A 34 -12.47 2.03 35.27
N GLY A 35 -11.30 2.64 35.17
CA GLY A 35 -10.29 2.69 36.22
C GLY A 35 -10.06 4.12 36.71
N VAL A 36 -9.95 4.32 38.02
CA VAL A 36 -9.60 5.61 38.62
C VAL A 36 -8.38 5.48 39.52
N ARG A 37 -7.57 6.52 39.63
CA ARG A 37 -6.40 6.54 40.51
C ARG A 37 -6.25 7.93 41.15
N PRO A 38 -5.82 8.04 42.42
CA PRO A 38 -5.83 9.33 43.14
C PRO A 38 -4.92 10.41 42.54
N ASP A 39 -3.89 10.04 41.79
CA ASP A 39 -2.92 10.94 41.15
C ASP A 39 -3.31 11.32 39.71
N GLN A 40 -4.51 10.95 39.26
CA GLN A 40 -4.98 11.18 37.89
C GLN A 40 -6.43 11.67 37.90
N ASP A 41 -6.64 12.90 37.42
CA ASP A 41 -7.96 13.55 37.43
C ASP A 41 -8.96 12.88 36.48
N GLU A 42 -8.50 12.35 35.36
CA GLU A 42 -9.35 11.75 34.33
C GLU A 42 -9.32 10.22 34.39
N PRO A 43 -10.47 9.53 34.26
CA PRO A 43 -10.55 8.09 34.41
C PRO A 43 -9.89 7.34 33.24
N LEU A 44 -9.28 6.20 33.49
CA LEU A 44 -8.96 5.21 32.46
C LEU A 44 -10.26 4.56 31.96
N ILE A 45 -10.43 4.42 30.65
CA ILE A 45 -11.58 3.72 30.05
C ILE A 45 -11.07 2.62 29.11
N VAL A 46 -11.66 1.43 29.18
CA VAL A 46 -11.34 0.32 28.29
C VAL A 46 -12.60 -0.25 27.67
N GLU A 47 -12.63 -0.32 26.34
CA GLU A 47 -13.65 -1.00 25.55
C GLU A 47 -13.10 -2.34 25.05
N MET A 48 -13.91 -3.39 25.08
CA MET A 48 -13.46 -4.76 24.86
C MET A 48 -14.33 -5.48 23.83
N LYS A 49 -13.69 -6.15 22.87
CA LYS A 49 -14.36 -7.09 21.95
C LYS A 49 -13.48 -8.30 21.69
N LYS A 50 -14.07 -9.44 21.32
CA LYS A 50 -13.28 -10.63 20.95
C LYS A 50 -12.29 -10.33 19.82
N THR A 51 -12.76 -9.61 18.82
CA THR A 51 -11.97 -9.22 17.65
C THR A 51 -12.02 -7.71 17.46
N PHE A 52 -10.96 -7.17 16.89
CA PHE A 52 -10.94 -5.77 16.49
C PHE A 52 -11.92 -5.56 15.32
N ASN A 53 -12.89 -4.67 15.49
CA ASN A 53 -13.90 -4.35 14.50
C ASN A 53 -14.25 -2.86 14.54
N LEU A 54 -15.05 -2.39 13.58
CA LEU A 54 -15.40 -0.97 13.47
C LEU A 54 -16.23 -0.49 14.68
N SER A 55 -17.11 -1.32 15.23
CA SER A 55 -17.91 -0.95 16.40
C SER A 55 -17.02 -0.64 17.61
N LEU A 56 -16.04 -1.50 17.91
CA LEU A 56 -15.06 -1.28 18.99
C LEU A 56 -14.31 0.05 18.79
N LEU A 57 -13.88 0.32 17.55
CA LEU A 57 -13.16 1.55 17.23
C LEU A 57 -14.02 2.79 17.48
N LEU A 58 -15.28 2.77 17.02
CA LEU A 58 -16.23 3.87 17.21
C LEU A 58 -16.58 4.07 18.69
N GLN A 59 -16.73 3.00 19.47
CA GLN A 59 -16.90 3.07 20.92
C GLN A 59 -15.70 3.78 21.57
N GLY A 60 -14.47 3.34 21.29
CA GLY A 60 -13.27 4.01 21.81
C GLY A 60 -13.19 5.50 21.44
N MET A 61 -13.49 5.84 20.19
CA MET A 61 -13.53 7.24 19.76
C MET A 61 -14.60 8.08 20.49
N GLN A 62 -15.74 7.48 20.85
CA GLN A 62 -16.73 8.15 21.69
C GLN A 62 -16.23 8.35 23.12
N ARG A 63 -15.47 7.39 23.68
CA ARG A 63 -14.88 7.50 25.02
C ARG A 63 -13.78 8.54 25.11
N LEU A 64 -13.10 8.85 24.00
CA LEU A 64 -12.12 9.95 23.97
C LEU A 64 -12.72 11.33 24.31
N LYS A 65 -14.05 11.49 24.19
CA LYS A 65 -14.75 12.70 24.64
C LYS A 65 -14.89 12.80 26.16
N LEU A 66 -14.67 11.70 26.88
CA LEU A 66 -14.82 11.58 28.33
C LEU A 66 -13.47 11.52 29.05
N SER A 67 -12.46 10.95 28.40
CA SER A 67 -11.10 10.83 28.91
C SER A 67 -10.11 10.61 27.77
N PRO A 68 -8.87 11.10 27.85
CA PRO A 68 -7.83 10.79 26.88
C PRO A 68 -7.12 9.46 27.17
N PHE A 69 -7.40 8.80 28.29
CA PHE A 69 -6.82 7.52 28.70
C PHE A 69 -7.70 6.35 28.27
N VAL A 70 -7.89 6.19 26.96
CA VAL A 70 -8.79 5.18 26.39
C VAL A 70 -8.01 4.05 25.72
N TYR A 71 -8.29 2.81 26.11
CA TYR A 71 -7.77 1.62 25.46
C TYR A 71 -8.86 0.82 24.76
N LEU A 72 -8.49 0.18 23.67
CA LEU A 72 -9.24 -0.90 23.06
C LEU A 72 -8.55 -2.22 23.41
N ALA A 73 -9.28 -3.21 23.93
CA ALA A 73 -8.73 -4.53 24.23
C ALA A 73 -9.41 -5.63 23.42
N VAL A 74 -8.60 -6.51 22.83
CA VAL A 74 -9.09 -7.63 22.01
C VAL A 74 -8.33 -8.92 22.26
N GLU A 75 -8.91 -10.07 21.89
CA GLU A 75 -8.18 -11.33 21.95
C GLU A 75 -7.09 -11.39 20.87
N ARG A 76 -5.86 -11.80 21.25
CA ARG A 76 -4.84 -12.25 20.31
C ARG A 76 -4.92 -13.75 20.13
N ASN A 77 -5.77 -14.16 19.18
CA ASN A 77 -5.92 -15.57 18.87
C ASN A 77 -4.67 -16.11 18.14
N ARG A 78 -4.02 -17.13 18.73
CA ARG A 78 -2.80 -17.76 18.19
C ARG A 78 -3.05 -18.97 17.27
N SER A 79 -4.30 -19.32 16.97
CA SER A 79 -4.61 -20.43 16.07
C SER A 79 -4.25 -20.09 14.62
N LYS A 80 -3.68 -21.04 13.87
CA LYS A 80 -3.18 -20.83 12.50
C LYS A 80 -4.23 -20.31 11.50
N ARG A 81 -5.54 -20.57 11.71
CA ARG A 81 -6.63 -20.01 10.87
C ARG A 81 -6.97 -18.56 11.21
N GLY A 82 -6.76 -18.11 12.45
CA GLY A 82 -7.10 -16.75 12.91
C GLY A 82 -5.91 -15.79 12.92
N ALA A 83 -4.67 -16.30 12.98
CA ALA A 83 -3.45 -15.50 13.11
C ALA A 83 -2.95 -14.87 11.80
N VAL A 84 -3.27 -15.46 10.63
CA VAL A 84 -2.72 -15.04 9.33
C VAL A 84 -3.30 -13.71 8.83
N ASN A 85 -4.44 -13.26 9.37
CA ASN A 85 -5.12 -12.02 8.96
C ASN A 85 -5.03 -10.87 9.99
N GLN A 86 -4.23 -11.01 11.05
CA GLN A 86 -4.17 -9.98 12.08
C GLN A 86 -3.15 -8.90 11.69
N ARG A 87 -3.66 -7.84 11.06
CA ARG A 87 -2.95 -6.62 10.64
C ARG A 87 -2.55 -5.75 11.82
N TRP A 88 -1.93 -6.34 12.84
CA TRP A 88 -1.61 -5.68 14.10
C TRP A 88 -0.80 -4.40 13.90
N SER A 89 0.13 -4.39 12.93
CA SER A 89 0.91 -3.20 12.63
C SER A 89 0.04 -2.04 12.15
N GLU A 90 -0.94 -2.30 11.28
CA GLU A 90 -1.86 -1.28 10.77
C GLU A 90 -2.91 -0.88 11.80
N LEU A 91 -3.42 -1.82 12.59
CA LEU A 91 -4.34 -1.52 13.70
C LEU A 91 -3.66 -0.66 14.77
N THR A 92 -2.40 -0.96 15.10
CA THR A 92 -1.60 -0.17 16.03
C THR A 92 -1.35 1.23 15.46
N ALA A 93 -1.01 1.35 14.16
CA ALA A 93 -0.83 2.64 13.51
C ALA A 93 -2.12 3.48 13.52
N LEU A 94 -3.26 2.85 13.25
CA LEU A 94 -4.58 3.49 13.30
C LEU A 94 -4.91 3.99 14.71
N CYS A 95 -4.75 3.16 15.73
CA CYS A 95 -5.04 3.55 17.12
C CYS A 95 -4.13 4.72 17.57
N ARG A 96 -2.83 4.67 17.24
CA ARG A 96 -1.90 5.79 17.48
C ARG A 96 -2.36 7.09 16.82
N GLN A 97 -2.80 7.02 15.56
CA GLN A 97 -3.27 8.21 14.84
C GLN A 97 -4.55 8.80 15.46
N LEU A 98 -5.39 7.96 16.07
CA LEU A 98 -6.62 8.36 16.73
C LEU A 98 -6.45 8.72 18.21
N GLY A 99 -5.24 8.56 18.77
CA GLY A 99 -4.97 8.81 20.18
C GLY A 99 -5.35 7.68 21.14
N LEU A 100 -5.75 6.52 20.63
CA LEU A 100 -6.20 5.36 21.39
C LEU A 100 -5.03 4.42 21.77
N GLY A 101 -5.12 3.84 22.96
CA GLY A 101 -4.32 2.67 23.34
C GLY A 101 -4.89 1.38 22.73
N LEU A 102 -4.03 0.39 22.49
CA LEU A 102 -4.42 -0.92 21.98
C LEU A 102 -3.76 -2.02 22.81
N LEU A 103 -4.60 -2.84 23.44
CA LEU A 103 -4.22 -4.01 24.21
C LEU A 103 -4.62 -5.28 23.47
N THR A 104 -3.82 -6.33 23.63
CA THR A 104 -4.23 -7.67 23.23
C THR A 104 -4.07 -8.68 24.35
N VAL A 105 -5.05 -9.58 24.46
CA VAL A 105 -5.08 -10.63 25.49
C VAL A 105 -4.87 -11.99 24.84
N THR A 106 -3.80 -12.69 25.20
CA THR A 106 -3.52 -14.05 24.74
C THR A 106 -3.90 -15.06 25.82
N PHE A 107 -4.86 -15.95 25.53
CA PHE A 107 -5.26 -17.02 26.44
C PHE A 107 -4.51 -18.33 26.18
N TYR A 108 -3.98 -18.93 27.24
CA TYR A 108 -3.30 -20.22 27.23
C TYR A 108 -4.18 -21.28 27.89
N LYS A 109 -3.95 -22.57 27.58
CA LYS A 109 -4.68 -23.67 28.26
C LYS A 109 -4.17 -23.92 29.68
N THR A 110 -2.88 -23.67 29.91
CA THR A 110 -2.15 -24.11 31.10
C THR A 110 -1.40 -22.98 31.82
N LYS A 111 -1.51 -21.74 31.32
CA LYS A 111 -0.83 -20.57 31.87
C LYS A 111 -1.81 -19.41 32.01
N ALA A 112 -1.48 -18.46 32.88
CA ALA A 112 -2.23 -17.22 33.00
C ALA A 112 -2.31 -16.48 31.66
N PRO A 113 -3.41 -15.74 31.39
CA PRO A 113 -3.51 -14.88 30.22
C PRO A 113 -2.38 -13.85 30.17
N LEU A 114 -1.85 -13.58 28.97
CA LEU A 114 -0.82 -12.57 28.73
C LEU A 114 -1.47 -11.34 28.11
N ILE A 115 -1.16 -10.15 28.64
CA ILE A 115 -1.53 -8.87 28.05
C ILE A 115 -0.31 -8.25 27.37
N ASP A 116 -0.45 -7.97 26.07
CA ASP A 116 0.50 -7.20 25.29
C ASP A 116 -0.08 -5.82 25.00
N VAL A 117 0.63 -4.76 25.39
CA VAL A 117 0.31 -3.38 25.02
C VAL A 117 0.95 -3.06 23.67
N LEU A 118 0.16 -2.94 22.62
CA LEU A 118 0.67 -2.64 21.27
C LEU A 118 0.92 -1.15 21.06
N CYS A 119 0.08 -0.30 21.67
CA CYS A 119 0.33 1.13 21.80
C CYS A 119 -0.37 1.71 23.03
N GLU A 120 0.24 2.75 23.58
CA GLU A 120 -0.34 3.56 24.66
C GLU A 120 -1.23 4.68 24.06
N PRO A 121 -2.24 5.17 24.82
CA PRO A 121 -2.98 6.37 24.49
C PRO A 121 -2.05 7.58 24.35
N SER A 122 -2.39 8.52 23.48
CA SER A 122 -1.50 9.65 23.18
C SER A 122 -1.26 10.57 24.38
N ALA A 123 -2.16 10.63 25.36
CA ALA A 123 -1.95 11.41 26.59
C ALA A 123 -0.81 10.89 27.47
N LEU A 124 -0.43 9.61 27.34
CA LEU A 124 0.72 9.04 28.05
C LEU A 124 2.03 9.20 27.29
N ILE A 125 2.00 9.71 26.05
CA ILE A 125 3.19 9.88 25.20
C ILE A 125 3.61 11.36 25.25
N PRO A 126 4.83 11.67 25.71
CA PRO A 126 5.35 13.03 25.72
C PRO A 126 5.30 13.68 24.32
N PRO A 127 5.07 15.00 24.20
CA PRO A 127 4.99 15.70 22.90
C PRO A 127 6.22 15.51 22.01
N THR A 128 7.38 15.25 22.60
CA THR A 128 8.64 14.95 21.92
C THR A 128 8.63 13.60 21.18
N GLY A 129 7.66 12.74 21.49
CA GLY A 129 7.42 11.43 20.87
C GLY A 129 6.44 11.45 19.70
N ARG A 130 5.97 12.63 19.24
CA ARG A 130 5.35 12.79 17.91
C ARG A 130 6.41 12.66 16.81
N ASN A 131 7.21 11.60 16.91
CA ASN A 131 8.14 11.18 15.87
C ASN A 131 7.30 10.73 14.69
N GLN A 132 7.15 11.69 13.78
CA GLN A 132 7.33 11.52 12.35
C GLN A 132 7.37 10.04 11.98
N VAL A 133 6.28 9.56 11.38
CA VAL A 133 6.35 8.39 10.50
C VAL A 133 7.33 8.78 9.38
N ALA A 134 8.62 8.70 9.68
CA ALA A 134 9.70 9.08 8.80
C ALA A 134 9.73 8.05 7.68
N ARG A 135 9.03 8.40 6.60
CA ARG A 135 9.38 8.18 5.19
C ARG A 135 9.74 6.75 4.74
N LYS A 136 9.15 5.69 5.33
CA LYS A 136 8.93 4.45 4.55
C LYS A 136 7.89 4.64 3.43
N SER A 137 7.06 5.68 3.53
CA SER A 137 6.13 6.09 2.48
C SER A 137 6.83 6.55 1.20
N GLY A 138 8.06 7.09 1.27
CA GLY A 138 8.78 7.59 0.09
C GLY A 138 9.07 6.50 -0.94
N VAL A 139 9.54 5.33 -0.50
CA VAL A 139 9.83 4.19 -1.39
C VAL A 139 8.55 3.59 -1.97
N ARG A 140 7.51 3.43 -1.15
CA ARG A 140 6.21 2.92 -1.61
C ARG A 140 5.53 3.87 -2.59
N ARG A 141 5.58 5.18 -2.31
CA ARG A 141 5.11 6.25 -3.19
C ARG A 141 5.88 6.26 -4.51
N LYS A 142 7.20 6.19 -4.48
CA LYS A 142 8.03 6.12 -5.70
C LYS A 142 7.70 4.90 -6.56
N ARG A 143 7.44 3.74 -5.95
CA ARG A 143 7.01 2.53 -6.69
C ARG A 143 5.63 2.69 -7.30
N LEU A 144 4.68 3.26 -6.57
CA LEU A 144 3.33 3.55 -7.07
C LEU A 144 3.38 4.54 -8.23
N LEU A 145 4.14 5.62 -8.11
CA LEU A 145 4.31 6.61 -9.18
C LEU A 145 4.99 5.99 -10.40
N LYS A 146 6.07 5.22 -10.21
CA LYS A 146 6.72 4.49 -11.30
C LYS A 146 5.76 3.52 -12.00
N GLU A 147 4.91 2.81 -11.25
CA GLU A 147 3.93 1.91 -11.84
C GLU A 147 2.84 2.68 -12.61
N PHE A 148 2.41 3.84 -12.11
CA PHE A 148 1.45 4.71 -12.79
C PHE A 148 2.03 5.26 -14.10
N ASP A 149 3.25 5.79 -14.06
CA ASP A 149 3.95 6.36 -15.23
C ASP A 149 4.29 5.31 -16.29
N GLU A 150 4.44 4.04 -15.89
CA GLU A 150 4.74 2.93 -16.81
C GLU A 150 3.50 2.30 -17.47
N ARG A 151 2.28 2.70 -17.11
CA ARG A 151 1.04 2.16 -17.70
C ARG A 151 0.60 2.98 -18.90
N SER A 152 0.25 2.29 -19.98
CA SER A 152 -0.14 2.90 -21.25
C SER A 152 -1.63 3.27 -21.32
N GLY A 153 -2.47 2.71 -20.43
CA GLY A 153 -3.92 2.91 -20.42
C GLY A 153 -4.63 2.28 -19.22
N ASP A 154 -5.94 2.54 -19.08
CA ASP A 154 -6.79 2.00 -18.01
C ASP A 154 -7.43 0.66 -18.41
N TYR A 155 -6.59 -0.36 -18.61
CA TYR A 155 -7.05 -1.71 -19.00
C TYR A 155 -7.74 -2.48 -17.86
N ASN A 156 -7.70 -1.95 -16.63
CA ASN A 156 -8.25 -2.60 -15.44
C ASN A 156 -9.38 -1.73 -14.86
N THR A 157 -10.64 -2.04 -15.19
CA THR A 157 -11.76 -1.43 -14.46
C THR A 157 -11.74 -1.86 -12.99
N GLY A 158 -11.74 -0.86 -12.09
CA GLY A 158 -11.61 -1.07 -10.65
C GLY A 158 -12.60 -2.10 -10.09
N GLY A 159 -12.12 -2.96 -9.19
CA GLY A 159 -12.97 -3.92 -8.48
C GLY A 159 -13.31 -5.23 -9.21
N SER A 160 -12.69 -5.55 -10.34
CA SER A 160 -12.97 -6.81 -11.04
C SER A 160 -12.25 -8.02 -10.43
N THR A 161 -12.93 -8.80 -9.60
CA THR A 161 -12.37 -9.98 -8.90
C THR A 161 -12.12 -11.20 -9.80
N ARG A 162 -12.22 -11.09 -11.13
CA ARG A 162 -12.09 -12.24 -12.05
C ARG A 162 -11.37 -11.95 -13.38
N ARG A 163 -10.82 -10.76 -13.58
CA ARG A 163 -9.93 -10.47 -14.72
C ARG A 163 -8.46 -10.57 -14.30
N GLN A 164 -7.63 -11.17 -15.16
CA GLN A 164 -6.18 -11.16 -14.95
C GLN A 164 -5.70 -9.71 -14.99
N LEU A 165 -5.20 -9.21 -13.85
CA LEU A 165 -4.67 -7.86 -13.75
C LEU A 165 -3.53 -7.69 -14.76
N VAL A 166 -3.67 -6.69 -15.63
CA VAL A 166 -2.59 -6.28 -16.52
C VAL A 166 -1.63 -5.43 -15.71
N THR A 167 -0.38 -5.88 -15.62
CA THR A 167 0.71 -5.14 -14.96
C THR A 167 1.57 -4.47 -16.03
N ALA A 168 2.26 -3.37 -15.69
CA ALA A 168 3.19 -2.70 -16.61
C ALA A 168 4.28 -3.65 -17.16
N TYR A 169 4.68 -4.65 -16.37
CA TYR A 169 5.59 -5.70 -16.85
C TYR A 169 4.97 -6.54 -17.97
N ARG A 170 3.67 -6.89 -17.83
CA ARG A 170 2.95 -7.70 -18.83
C ARG A 170 2.77 -6.92 -20.14
N GLU A 171 2.45 -5.63 -20.09
CA GLU A 171 2.38 -4.77 -21.27
C GLU A 171 3.71 -4.73 -22.02
N LYS A 172 4.80 -4.44 -21.31
CA LYS A 172 6.15 -4.44 -21.90
C LYS A 172 6.53 -5.80 -22.48
N ALA A 173 6.18 -6.89 -21.81
CA ALA A 173 6.42 -8.24 -22.31
C ALA A 173 5.60 -8.54 -23.58
N LEU A 174 4.36 -8.07 -23.67
CA LEU A 174 3.51 -8.22 -24.86
C LEU A 174 4.05 -7.40 -26.04
N ARG A 175 4.53 -6.16 -25.83
CA ARG A 175 5.18 -5.36 -26.88
C ARG A 175 6.43 -6.06 -27.43
N VAL A 176 7.30 -6.55 -26.53
CA VAL A 176 8.50 -7.32 -26.93
C VAL A 176 8.12 -8.61 -27.67
N ALA A 177 7.07 -9.31 -27.23
CA ALA A 177 6.55 -10.49 -27.91
C ALA A 177 6.00 -10.17 -29.31
N SER A 178 5.27 -9.07 -29.46
CA SER A 178 4.70 -8.63 -30.74
C SER A 178 5.81 -8.32 -31.76
N ALA A 179 6.80 -7.51 -31.36
CA ALA A 179 7.96 -7.20 -32.21
C ALA A 179 8.77 -8.46 -32.59
N LEU A 180 8.91 -9.41 -31.66
CA LEU A 180 9.59 -10.67 -31.93
C LEU A 180 8.80 -11.57 -32.89
N ARG A 181 7.46 -11.56 -32.84
CA ARG A 181 6.60 -12.24 -33.82
C ARG A 181 6.80 -11.67 -35.22
N THR A 182 6.88 -10.34 -35.36
CA THR A 182 7.09 -9.67 -36.64
C THR A 182 8.47 -10.00 -37.25
N ASN A 183 9.50 -10.09 -36.42
CA ASN A 183 10.87 -10.33 -36.88
C ASN A 183 11.23 -11.82 -37.02
N GLY A 184 10.45 -12.72 -36.41
CA GLY A 184 10.74 -14.16 -36.30
C GLY A 184 11.84 -14.47 -35.27
N GLU A 185 13.07 -14.01 -35.52
CA GLU A 185 14.18 -14.03 -34.56
C GLU A 185 14.79 -12.64 -34.41
N ALA A 186 15.08 -12.23 -33.18
CA ALA A 186 15.70 -10.92 -32.95
C ALA A 186 16.61 -10.90 -31.73
N SER A 187 17.51 -9.91 -31.72
CA SER A 187 18.35 -9.61 -30.57
C SER A 187 17.65 -8.67 -29.59
N PRO A 188 17.99 -8.74 -28.28
CA PRO A 188 17.41 -7.83 -27.28
C PRO A 188 17.61 -6.35 -27.62
N ALA A 189 18.74 -5.99 -28.22
CA ALA A 189 19.05 -4.63 -28.62
C ALA A 189 18.20 -4.15 -29.80
N ASN A 190 17.84 -5.06 -30.73
CA ASN A 190 16.91 -4.73 -31.80
C ASN A 190 15.49 -4.53 -31.24
N LEU A 191 15.05 -5.46 -30.39
CA LEU A 191 13.72 -5.39 -29.76
C LEU A 191 13.55 -4.14 -28.89
N ALA A 192 14.56 -3.76 -28.11
CA ALA A 192 14.51 -2.53 -27.31
C ALA A 192 14.36 -1.27 -28.18
N ARG A 193 15.07 -1.20 -29.32
CA ARG A 193 14.95 -0.07 -30.26
C ARG A 193 13.59 -0.03 -30.94
N GLN A 194 13.09 -1.17 -31.38
CA GLN A 194 11.82 -1.25 -32.10
C GLN A 194 10.60 -0.97 -31.20
N THR A 195 10.66 -1.35 -29.92
CA THR A 195 9.50 -1.28 -29.01
C THR A 195 9.59 -0.12 -28.00
N GLY A 196 10.70 0.61 -27.97
CA GLY A 196 11.01 1.57 -26.89
C GLY A 196 11.22 0.92 -25.52
N VAL A 197 11.12 -0.41 -25.39
CA VAL A 197 11.25 -1.12 -24.11
C VAL A 197 12.74 -1.34 -23.80
N GLY A 198 13.36 -0.36 -23.12
CA GLY A 198 14.77 -0.45 -22.69
C GLY A 198 15.10 -1.67 -21.82
N SER A 199 14.10 -2.26 -21.17
CA SER A 199 14.23 -3.49 -20.38
C SER A 199 14.06 -4.79 -21.17
N ALA A 200 14.01 -4.77 -22.51
CA ALA A 200 13.75 -5.95 -23.33
C ALA A 200 14.67 -7.14 -23.01
N ALA A 201 15.98 -6.89 -22.80
CA ALA A 201 16.92 -7.94 -22.42
C ALA A 201 16.54 -8.65 -21.10
N ALA A 202 16.13 -7.89 -20.08
CA ALA A 202 15.73 -8.45 -18.80
C ALA A 202 14.41 -9.24 -18.90
N ILE A 203 13.46 -8.78 -19.71
CA ILE A 203 12.19 -9.47 -19.96
C ILE A 203 12.43 -10.82 -20.63
N LEU A 204 13.25 -10.85 -21.69
CA LEU A 204 13.61 -12.06 -22.42
C LEU A 204 14.38 -13.07 -21.56
N GLN A 205 15.29 -12.59 -20.69
CA GLN A 205 16.09 -13.43 -19.82
C GLN A 205 15.28 -14.02 -18.65
N LYS A 206 14.45 -13.20 -18.00
CA LYS A 206 13.66 -13.63 -16.84
C LYS A 206 12.50 -14.51 -17.24
N ASN A 207 11.89 -14.23 -18.40
CA ASN A 207 10.87 -15.05 -19.05
C ASN A 207 9.78 -15.61 -18.10
N TYR A 208 9.28 -14.79 -17.18
CA TYR A 208 8.34 -15.23 -16.12
C TYR A 208 7.08 -15.93 -16.66
N TYR A 209 6.69 -15.67 -17.91
CA TYR A 209 5.51 -16.26 -18.56
C TYR A 209 5.85 -17.41 -19.52
N GLY A 210 7.12 -17.69 -19.77
CA GLY A 210 7.55 -18.73 -20.72
C GLY A 210 7.24 -18.40 -22.18
N TRP A 211 7.15 -17.12 -22.54
CA TRP A 211 6.81 -16.64 -23.90
C TRP A 211 7.99 -16.64 -24.86
N PHE A 212 9.21 -16.65 -24.33
CA PHE A 212 10.44 -16.48 -25.12
C PHE A 212 11.33 -17.72 -25.02
N GLU A 213 12.09 -17.99 -26.07
CA GLU A 213 13.11 -19.03 -26.08
C GLU A 213 14.40 -18.48 -26.69
N ARG A 214 15.55 -18.86 -26.11
CA ARG A 214 16.85 -18.44 -26.60
C ARG A 214 17.36 -19.47 -27.61
N LEU A 215 17.34 -19.11 -28.89
CA LEU A 215 17.82 -19.97 -29.97
C LEU A 215 19.35 -20.06 -30.01
N SER A 216 20.03 -18.94 -29.81
CA SER A 216 21.49 -18.88 -29.76
C SER A 216 21.98 -17.64 -28.99
N ARG A 217 23.30 -17.39 -28.95
CA ARG A 217 23.84 -16.26 -28.20
C ARG A 217 23.31 -14.93 -28.78
N GLY A 218 22.40 -14.30 -28.04
CA GLY A 218 21.87 -12.99 -28.40
C GLY A 218 20.71 -13.03 -29.40
N LYS A 219 20.16 -14.22 -29.70
CA LYS A 219 18.97 -14.38 -30.54
C LYS A 219 17.86 -15.10 -29.77
N TYR A 220 16.65 -14.56 -29.86
CA TYR A 220 15.46 -15.09 -29.22
C TYR A 220 14.36 -15.30 -30.25
N ILE A 221 13.49 -16.27 -29.97
CA ILE A 221 12.27 -16.57 -30.73
C ILE A 221 11.07 -16.63 -29.78
N LEU A 222 9.86 -16.59 -30.35
CA LEU A 222 8.62 -16.74 -29.60
C LEU A 222 8.26 -18.22 -29.43
N THR A 223 7.84 -18.61 -28.22
CA THR A 223 7.29 -19.95 -27.99
C THR A 223 5.83 -20.01 -28.43
N ILE A 224 5.28 -21.22 -28.54
CA ILE A 224 3.84 -21.44 -28.80
C ILE A 224 2.98 -20.70 -27.76
N LYS A 225 3.39 -20.71 -26.48
CA LYS A 225 2.72 -19.98 -25.40
C LYS A 225 2.77 -18.46 -25.59
N GLY A 226 3.89 -17.94 -26.10
CA GLY A 226 4.02 -16.53 -26.44
C GLY A 226 3.10 -16.13 -27.58
N VAL A 227 2.94 -16.98 -28.61
CA VAL A 227 2.01 -16.75 -29.71
C VAL A 227 0.57 -16.69 -29.21
N GLN A 228 0.17 -17.66 -28.37
CA GLN A 228 -1.16 -17.70 -27.76
C GLN A 228 -1.45 -16.46 -26.92
N ALA A 229 -0.47 -16.00 -26.14
CA ALA A 229 -0.61 -14.79 -25.33
C ALA A 229 -0.83 -13.53 -26.18
N LEU A 230 -0.21 -13.41 -27.36
CA LEU A 230 -0.47 -12.28 -28.25
C LEU A 230 -1.92 -12.28 -28.77
N THR A 231 -2.52 -13.45 -28.97
CA THR A 231 -3.92 -13.57 -29.38
C THR A 231 -4.88 -13.26 -28.22
N GLU A 232 -4.61 -13.80 -27.02
CA GLU A 232 -5.43 -13.55 -25.83
C GLU A 232 -5.46 -12.07 -25.42
N HIS A 233 -4.37 -11.34 -25.67
CA HIS A 233 -4.19 -9.94 -25.27
C HIS A 233 -4.19 -8.97 -26.46
N ALA A 234 -4.76 -9.36 -27.61
CA ALA A 234 -4.75 -8.59 -28.85
C ALA A 234 -5.31 -7.16 -28.68
N HIS A 235 -6.40 -7.02 -27.92
CA HIS A 235 -7.01 -5.71 -27.59
C HIS A 235 -6.05 -4.73 -26.88
N MET A 236 -5.04 -5.22 -26.15
CA MET A 236 -4.04 -4.35 -25.49
C MET A 236 -2.94 -3.87 -26.45
N LEU A 237 -2.76 -4.54 -27.59
CA LEU A 237 -1.78 -4.17 -28.59
C LEU A 237 -2.32 -3.11 -29.55
N GLU A 238 -3.61 -3.20 -29.90
CA GLU A 238 -4.28 -2.23 -30.79
C GLU A 238 -4.28 -0.81 -30.20
N ASP A 239 -4.61 -0.66 -28.91
CA ASP A 239 -4.60 0.65 -28.24
C ASP A 239 -3.18 1.24 -28.10
N ASN A 240 -2.17 0.38 -27.91
CA ASN A 240 -0.77 0.80 -27.81
C ASN A 240 -0.21 1.27 -29.16
N ASP A 241 -0.53 0.57 -30.24
CA ASP A 241 -0.14 0.97 -31.61
C ASP A 241 -0.81 2.30 -32.01
N MET A 242 -2.04 2.56 -31.56
CA MET A 242 -2.69 3.86 -31.77
C MET A 242 -1.99 4.98 -31.00
N ILE A 243 -1.66 4.77 -29.71
CA ILE A 243 -0.95 5.77 -28.89
C ILE A 243 0.44 6.07 -29.46
N GLU A 244 1.22 5.04 -29.84
CA GLU A 244 2.56 5.23 -30.43
C GLU A 244 2.50 5.94 -31.79
N ARG A 245 1.47 5.67 -32.62
CA ARG A 245 1.25 6.42 -33.87
C ARG A 245 0.91 7.88 -33.60
N THR A 246 0.02 8.16 -32.65
CA THR A 246 -0.34 9.54 -32.30
C THR A 246 0.85 10.32 -31.75
N ILE A 247 1.70 9.71 -30.90
CA ILE A 247 2.92 10.34 -30.38
C ILE A 247 3.92 10.63 -31.52
N ASN A 248 4.17 9.66 -32.41
CA ASN A 248 5.06 9.86 -33.54
C ASN A 248 4.52 10.91 -34.53
N GLU A 249 3.22 10.96 -34.78
CA GLU A 249 2.60 12.00 -35.60
C GLU A 249 2.75 13.40 -34.98
N LEU A 250 2.65 13.50 -33.65
CA LEU A 250 2.88 14.74 -32.88
C LEU A 250 4.36 15.17 -32.92
N ASP A 251 5.32 14.25 -32.79
CA ASP A 251 6.75 14.55 -32.90
C ASP A 251 7.16 14.95 -34.33
N VAL A 252 6.54 14.35 -35.36
CA VAL A 252 6.74 14.74 -36.75
C VAL A 252 6.12 16.12 -37.04
N THR A 253 4.93 16.42 -36.52
CA THR A 253 4.35 17.77 -36.67
C THR A 253 5.16 18.83 -35.93
N TYR A 254 5.69 18.54 -34.75
CA TYR A 254 6.52 19.47 -33.98
C TYR A 254 7.92 19.69 -34.59
N SER A 255 8.47 18.69 -35.27
CA SER A 255 9.74 18.83 -36.02
C SER A 255 9.57 19.50 -37.39
N VAL A 256 8.37 19.46 -37.98
CA VAL A 256 8.03 20.20 -39.21
C VAL A 256 7.69 21.66 -38.90
N SER A 257 7.14 21.98 -37.72
CA SER A 257 7.08 23.35 -37.21
C SER A 257 8.45 23.73 -36.64
N GLY A 258 9.38 24.10 -37.52
CA GLY A 258 10.72 24.51 -37.13
C GLY A 258 10.69 25.69 -36.17
N VAL A 259 10.69 25.41 -34.86
CA VAL A 259 10.94 26.42 -33.83
C VAL A 259 12.43 26.69 -33.88
N ASN A 260 12.79 27.88 -34.34
CA ASN A 260 14.17 28.28 -34.45
C ASN A 260 14.77 28.37 -33.03
N LYS A 261 16.06 28.04 -32.87
CA LYS A 261 16.73 28.06 -31.56
C LYS A 261 16.61 29.42 -30.85
N ASP A 262 16.46 30.48 -31.62
CA ASP A 262 16.27 31.85 -31.13
C ASP A 262 14.91 32.06 -30.45
N ASP A 263 13.85 31.36 -30.89
CA ASP A 263 12.51 31.44 -30.30
C ASP A 263 12.48 30.77 -28.91
N LEU A 264 13.22 29.67 -28.75
CA LEU A 264 13.37 28.98 -27.47
C LEU A 264 14.15 29.82 -26.45
N ALA A 265 15.16 30.56 -26.92
CA ALA A 265 15.90 31.51 -26.07
C ALA A 265 14.99 32.64 -25.60
N HIS A 266 14.16 33.19 -26.49
CA HIS A 266 13.22 34.25 -26.13
C HIS A 266 12.13 33.77 -25.15
N ILE A 267 11.63 32.54 -25.32
CA ILE A 267 10.66 31.94 -24.39
C ILE A 267 11.30 31.71 -23.01
N ALA A 268 12.54 31.24 -22.97
CA ALA A 268 13.28 31.05 -21.72
C ALA A 268 13.54 32.39 -21.00
N GLU A 269 13.92 33.44 -21.74
CA GLU A 269 14.18 34.77 -21.18
C GLU A 269 12.90 35.43 -20.65
N THR A 270 11.79 35.24 -21.37
CA THR A 270 10.46 35.72 -20.94
C THR A 270 9.98 34.98 -19.68
N ALA A 271 10.24 33.67 -19.60
CA ALA A 271 9.91 32.87 -18.41
C ALA A 271 10.76 33.25 -17.20
N GLU A 272 12.06 33.55 -17.39
CA GLU A 272 12.93 34.04 -16.32
C GLU A 272 12.51 35.42 -15.81
N GLN A 273 12.13 36.34 -16.71
CA GLN A 273 11.60 37.65 -16.32
C GLN A 273 10.28 37.54 -15.55
N TYR A 274 9.40 36.64 -15.97
CA TYR A 274 8.15 36.39 -15.26
C TYR A 274 8.39 35.85 -13.84
N LEU A 275 9.35 34.92 -13.68
CA LEU A 275 9.71 34.36 -12.38
C LEU A 275 10.37 35.40 -11.44
N LYS A 276 11.18 36.32 -11.98
CA LYS A 276 11.75 37.44 -11.23
C LYS A 276 10.68 38.45 -10.79
N ASN A 277 9.72 38.76 -11.65
CA ASN A 277 8.66 39.73 -11.35
C ASN A 277 7.60 39.18 -10.38
N THR A 278 7.46 37.86 -10.28
CA THR A 278 6.51 37.20 -9.36
C THR A 278 7.13 36.77 -8.03
N GLY A 279 8.43 37.06 -7.81
CA GLY A 279 9.12 36.82 -6.53
C GLY A 279 9.36 35.33 -6.22
N HIS A 280 9.44 34.49 -7.25
CA HIS A 280 9.67 33.05 -7.11
C HIS A 280 11.14 32.63 -7.25
N ILE A 281 12.05 33.58 -7.46
CA ILE A 281 13.51 33.44 -7.37
C ILE A 281 14.08 34.69 -6.71
#